data_AF-A0A1S8MB39-F1
#
_entry.id   AF-A0A1S8MB39-F1
#
_cell.length_a   1.000
_cell.length_b   1.000
_cell.length_c   1.000
_cell.angle_alpha   90.00
_cell.angle_beta   90.00
_cell.angle_gamma   90.00
#
_symmetry.space_group_name_H-M   'P 1'
#
loop_
_entity.id
_entity.type
_entity.pdbx_description
1 polymer ?
#
loop_
_entity_poly.entity_id
_entity_poly.type
_entity_poly.pdbx_seq_one_letter_code
_entity_poly.pdbx_strand_id
1 'polypeptide(L)'
;MSIVKRMCKSIYKDRIYWLMLLPTILFFIVLAYIPMAGVYYAFTDYDFSKGLFGSRFVGLKNFAFLFSGGSHAIIWTITKNTVVYNLEFLILTTITQVAMAIIINELPGKLLTKFCQTLMFLPYFVSFVIVAVFVYNIFNYDYGILNNIIKMFGGKPINYYNTPGAWKYILNGVNMWKSLGYGTVMYLAALTAVDRSIYEAAAIDGANIFQRIRYITLPSIRPTIVILILFSIGGIVKGQFDMFYNIIGKNGLLYNATDIIDTYVYRTLTVNFNLGIGTAAGLYQSVLGLILVLIVNKIVKIIEPDYALF
;
A
#
# COMPACT_ATOMS: atom_id res chain seq x y z
N MET A 1 -45.83 10.86 19.76
CA MET A 1 -45.81 9.86 18.65
C MET A 1 -44.44 9.21 18.67
N SER A 2 -44.36 7.91 19.00
CA SER A 2 -43.09 7.24 19.30
C SER A 2 -42.09 7.33 18.13
N ILE A 3 -40.80 7.47 18.46
CA ILE A 3 -39.67 7.54 17.50
C ILE A 3 -39.77 6.41 16.46
N VAL A 4 -40.16 5.21 16.89
CA VAL A 4 -40.38 4.03 16.05
C VAL A 4 -41.43 4.26 14.95
N LYS A 5 -42.58 4.88 15.28
CA LYS A 5 -43.62 5.19 14.28
C LYS A 5 -43.15 6.22 13.25
N ARG A 6 -42.31 7.17 13.64
CA ARG A 6 -41.69 8.13 12.70
C ARG A 6 -40.66 7.45 11.79
N MET A 7 -39.83 6.56 12.33
CA MET A 7 -38.86 5.78 11.55
C MET A 7 -39.54 4.87 10.52
N CYS A 8 -40.54 4.08 10.92
CA CYS A 8 -41.26 3.21 9.98
C CYS A 8 -41.96 3.99 8.86
N LYS A 9 -42.52 5.18 9.18
CA LYS A 9 -43.14 6.06 8.17
C LYS A 9 -42.11 6.64 7.20
N SER A 10 -40.91 6.98 7.68
CA SER A 10 -39.79 7.44 6.83
C SER A 10 -39.28 6.32 5.93
N ILE A 11 -39.05 5.11 6.47
CA ILE A 11 -38.59 3.95 5.69
C ILE A 11 -39.61 3.60 4.59
N TYR A 12 -40.91 3.66 4.88
CA TYR A 12 -41.94 3.42 3.87
C TYR A 12 -42.01 4.52 2.80
N LYS A 13 -41.80 5.79 3.19
CA LYS A 13 -41.74 6.92 2.26
C LYS A 13 -40.53 6.81 1.32
N ASP A 14 -39.38 6.42 1.86
CA ASP A 14 -38.10 6.35 1.15
C ASP A 14 -37.77 4.92 0.68
N ARG A 15 -38.78 4.05 0.57
CA ARG A 15 -38.63 2.60 0.31
C ARG A 15 -37.82 2.26 -0.93
N ILE A 16 -37.90 3.10 -1.97
CA ILE A 16 -37.17 2.89 -3.24
C ILE A 16 -35.67 3.11 -3.00
N TYR A 17 -35.27 4.13 -2.24
CA TYR A 17 -33.87 4.37 -1.89
C TYR A 17 -33.31 3.25 -1.02
N TRP A 18 -34.11 2.75 -0.06
CA TRP A 18 -33.72 1.59 0.75
C TRP A 18 -33.56 0.31 -0.09
N LEU A 19 -34.44 0.07 -1.06
CA LEU A 19 -34.32 -1.06 -2.00
C LEU A 19 -33.07 -0.95 -2.87
N MET A 20 -32.68 0.26 -3.30
CA MET A 20 -31.44 0.49 -4.05
C MET A 20 -30.17 0.28 -3.20
N LEU A 21 -30.23 0.62 -1.90
CA LEU A 21 -29.12 0.43 -0.96
C LEU A 21 -28.98 -1.02 -0.47
N LEU A 22 -30.06 -1.80 -0.53
CA LEU A 22 -30.13 -3.15 0.03
C LEU A 22 -29.03 -4.09 -0.51
N PRO A 23 -28.72 -4.16 -1.83
CA PRO A 23 -27.62 -4.98 -2.33
C PRO A 23 -26.26 -4.61 -1.72
N THR A 24 -25.97 -3.32 -1.56
CA THR A 24 -24.73 -2.83 -0.97
C THR A 24 -24.65 -3.18 0.52
N ILE A 25 -25.74 -2.99 1.27
CA ILE A 25 -25.81 -3.35 2.68
C ILE A 25 -25.59 -4.86 2.86
N LEU A 26 -26.28 -5.69 2.06
CA LEU A 26 -26.12 -7.14 2.10
C LEU A 26 -24.69 -7.57 1.74
N PHE A 27 -24.08 -6.94 0.74
CA PHE A 27 -22.68 -7.19 0.38
C PHE A 27 -21.75 -6.98 1.59
N PHE A 28 -21.86 -5.84 2.30
CA PHE A 28 -21.03 -5.58 3.47
C PHE A 28 -21.34 -6.53 4.64
N ILE A 29 -22.62 -6.82 4.90
CA ILE A 29 -23.00 -7.76 5.97
C ILE A 29 -22.36 -9.13 5.70
N VAL A 30 -22.54 -9.66 4.49
CA VAL A 30 -22.11 -11.02 4.15
C VAL A 30 -20.61 -11.14 3.98
N LEU A 31 -19.96 -10.17 3.33
CA LEU A 31 -18.54 -10.28 2.96
C LEU A 31 -17.58 -9.54 3.88
N ALA A 32 -18.06 -8.58 4.68
CA ALA A 32 -17.22 -7.85 5.64
C ALA A 32 -17.55 -8.24 7.08
N TYR A 33 -18.80 -8.15 7.52
CA TYR A 33 -19.16 -8.34 8.93
C TYR A 33 -19.27 -9.80 9.38
N ILE A 34 -19.86 -10.69 8.57
CA ILE A 34 -19.94 -12.13 8.92
C ILE A 34 -18.53 -12.74 9.11
N PRO A 35 -17.54 -12.50 8.22
CA PRO A 35 -16.18 -13.00 8.43
C PRO A 35 -15.50 -12.49 9.70
N MET A 36 -15.94 -11.37 10.30
CA MET A 36 -15.39 -10.89 11.57
C MET A 36 -15.65 -11.86 12.73
N ALA A 37 -16.64 -12.76 12.63
CA ALA A 37 -16.78 -13.85 13.60
C ALA A 37 -15.52 -14.74 13.65
N GLY A 38 -14.79 -14.86 12.54
CA GLY A 38 -13.52 -15.58 12.45
C GLY A 38 -12.39 -14.95 13.26
N VAL A 39 -12.51 -13.69 13.69
CA VAL A 39 -11.55 -13.07 14.63
C VAL A 39 -11.46 -13.87 15.93
N TYR A 40 -12.53 -14.59 16.30
CA TYR A 40 -12.53 -15.51 17.44
C TYR A 40 -11.39 -16.55 17.37
N TYR A 41 -10.95 -16.97 16.18
CA TYR A 41 -9.84 -17.91 16.02
C TYR A 41 -8.55 -17.42 16.68
N ALA A 42 -8.31 -16.11 16.73
CA ALA A 42 -7.15 -15.52 17.39
C ALA A 42 -7.05 -15.90 18.87
N PHE A 43 -8.16 -16.24 19.52
CA PHE A 43 -8.23 -16.56 20.95
C PHE A 43 -8.41 -18.05 21.23
N THR A 44 -8.36 -18.90 20.20
CA THR A 44 -8.55 -20.35 20.30
C THR A 44 -7.31 -21.12 19.85
N ASP A 45 -7.12 -22.29 20.45
CA ASP A 45 -6.27 -23.34 19.89
C ASP A 45 -7.15 -24.14 18.92
N TYR A 46 -7.13 -23.71 17.66
CA TYR A 46 -8.09 -24.15 16.64
C TYR A 46 -7.82 -25.59 16.21
N ASP A 47 -8.84 -26.43 16.33
CA ASP A 47 -8.84 -27.81 15.86
C ASP A 47 -9.85 -27.93 14.72
N PHE A 48 -9.37 -28.33 13.53
CA PHE A 48 -10.19 -28.49 12.33
C PHE A 48 -11.39 -29.44 12.55
N SER A 49 -11.27 -30.40 13.47
CA SER A 49 -12.32 -31.39 13.76
C SER A 49 -13.47 -30.81 14.57
N LYS A 50 -13.20 -29.78 15.39
CA LYS A 50 -14.17 -29.20 16.34
C LYS A 50 -14.79 -27.90 15.84
N GLY A 51 -14.23 -27.31 14.78
CA GLY A 51 -14.71 -26.08 14.18
C GLY A 51 -14.59 -24.86 15.10
N LEU A 52 -15.31 -23.79 14.74
CA LEU A 52 -15.18 -22.46 15.35
C LEU A 52 -15.46 -22.42 16.85
N PHE A 53 -16.60 -22.95 17.29
CA PHE A 53 -17.02 -22.86 18.70
C PHE A 53 -16.67 -24.09 19.54
N GLY A 54 -16.22 -25.19 18.92
CA GLY A 54 -15.78 -26.40 19.63
C GLY A 54 -14.29 -26.41 19.98
N SER A 55 -13.51 -25.51 19.39
CA SER A 55 -12.07 -25.38 19.65
C SER A 55 -11.78 -24.79 21.04
N ARG A 56 -10.68 -25.20 21.67
CA ARG A 56 -10.36 -24.78 23.05
C ARG A 56 -10.02 -23.29 23.08
N PHE A 57 -10.74 -22.52 23.89
CA PHE A 57 -10.39 -21.12 24.15
C PHE A 57 -9.09 -21.05 24.97
N VAL A 58 -8.10 -20.31 24.48
CA VAL A 58 -6.77 -20.15 25.09
C VAL A 58 -6.43 -18.69 25.41
N GLY A 59 -7.39 -17.77 25.27
CA GLY A 59 -7.21 -16.36 25.56
C GLY A 59 -6.11 -15.74 24.71
N LEU A 60 -5.13 -15.08 25.34
CA LEU A 60 -4.06 -14.35 24.64
C LEU A 60 -2.84 -15.21 24.27
N LYS A 61 -2.91 -16.53 24.38
CA LYS A 61 -1.76 -17.43 24.14
C LYS A 61 -1.16 -17.26 22.73
N ASN A 62 -2.00 -17.12 21.70
CA ASN A 62 -1.53 -16.91 20.33
C ASN A 62 -0.79 -15.58 20.16
N PHE A 63 -1.26 -14.52 20.84
CA PHE A 63 -0.55 -13.24 20.89
C PHE A 63 0.77 -13.37 21.63
N ALA A 64 0.78 -14.02 22.80
CA ALA A 64 2.01 -14.25 23.56
C ALA A 64 3.08 -15.00 22.75
N PHE A 65 2.66 -15.93 21.88
CA PHE A 65 3.57 -16.60 20.94
C PHE A 65 4.19 -15.63 19.93
N LEU A 66 3.43 -14.69 19.37
CA LEU A 66 3.95 -13.69 18.43
C LEU A 66 5.02 -12.78 19.07
N PHE A 67 4.86 -12.47 20.37
CA PHE A 67 5.82 -11.69 21.16
C PHE A 67 6.90 -12.54 21.85
N SER A 68 6.89 -13.86 21.66
CA SER A 68 7.89 -14.75 22.26
C SER A 68 9.26 -14.53 21.61
N GLY A 69 10.34 -14.58 22.41
CA GLY A 69 11.70 -14.29 21.95
C GLY A 69 12.20 -12.87 22.23
N GLY A 70 11.42 -12.05 22.95
CA GLY A 70 11.83 -10.72 23.41
C GLY A 70 12.16 -9.78 22.25
N SER A 71 13.37 -9.23 22.22
CA SER A 71 13.83 -8.33 21.14
C SER A 71 13.92 -9.00 19.76
N HIS A 72 13.95 -10.34 19.71
CA HIS A 72 14.01 -11.12 18.47
C HIS A 72 12.65 -11.72 18.08
N ALA A 73 11.57 -11.30 18.76
CA ALA A 73 10.24 -11.78 18.44
C ALA A 73 9.87 -11.45 16.98
N ILE A 74 9.28 -12.43 16.31
CA ILE A 74 8.93 -12.33 14.88
C ILE A 74 8.06 -11.11 14.58
N ILE A 75 7.17 -10.76 15.52
CA ILE A 75 6.25 -9.63 15.40
C ILE A 75 6.99 -8.30 15.18
N TRP A 76 8.15 -8.10 15.81
CA TRP A 76 8.91 -6.86 15.66
C TRP A 76 9.51 -6.75 14.27
N THR A 77 10.07 -7.84 13.74
CA THR A 77 10.65 -7.89 12.39
C THR A 77 9.59 -7.64 11.33
N ILE A 78 8.47 -8.38 11.36
CA ILE A 78 7.41 -8.24 10.35
C ILE A 78 6.70 -6.89 10.43
N THR A 79 6.53 -6.34 11.65
CA THR A 79 5.95 -4.99 11.83
C THR A 79 6.89 -3.91 11.32
N LYS A 80 8.18 -3.99 11.67
CA LYS A 80 9.19 -3.07 11.18
C LYS A 80 9.23 -3.08 9.66
N ASN A 81 9.33 -4.25 9.04
CA ASN A 81 9.36 -4.37 7.59
C ASN A 81 8.08 -3.78 6.97
N THR A 82 6.90 -4.14 7.47
CA THR A 82 5.62 -3.64 6.95
C THR A 82 5.55 -2.11 7.00
N VAL A 83 5.89 -1.51 8.14
CA VAL A 83 5.81 -0.04 8.31
C VAL A 83 6.91 0.67 7.52
N VAL A 84 8.15 0.18 7.58
CA VAL A 84 9.29 0.81 6.87
C VAL A 84 9.09 0.73 5.36
N TYR A 85 8.73 -0.42 4.80
CA TYR A 85 8.47 -0.51 3.37
C TYR A 85 7.32 0.38 2.92
N ASN A 86 6.20 0.43 3.64
CA ASN A 86 5.10 1.30 3.26
C ASN A 86 5.46 2.79 3.37
N LEU A 87 6.24 3.19 4.37
CA LEU A 87 6.78 4.55 4.47
C LEU A 87 7.74 4.87 3.32
N GLU A 88 8.68 3.99 3.02
CA GLU A 88 9.63 4.15 1.91
C GLU A 88 8.89 4.21 0.56
N PHE A 89 7.93 3.32 0.34
CA PHE A 89 7.06 3.32 -0.82
C PHE A 89 6.32 4.65 -0.94
N LEU A 90 5.67 5.12 0.13
CA LEU A 90 4.93 6.38 0.13
C LEU A 90 5.84 7.56 -0.23
N ILE A 91 6.97 7.70 0.45
CA ILE A 91 7.88 8.84 0.28
C ILE A 91 8.49 8.81 -1.14
N LEU A 92 9.05 7.67 -1.55
CA LEU A 92 9.71 7.55 -2.84
C LEU A 92 8.73 7.71 -4.00
N THR A 93 7.55 7.07 -3.94
CA THR A 93 6.54 7.21 -4.99
C THR A 93 6.00 8.63 -5.06
N THR A 94 5.70 9.27 -3.93
CA THR A 94 5.22 10.66 -3.92
C THR A 94 6.23 11.60 -4.55
N ILE A 95 7.50 11.55 -4.11
CA ILE A 95 8.56 12.42 -4.64
C ILE A 95 8.73 12.21 -6.14
N THR A 96 8.82 10.95 -6.58
CA THR A 96 9.08 10.61 -7.98
C THR A 96 7.89 10.91 -8.89
N GLN A 97 6.66 10.68 -8.43
CA GLN A 97 5.44 11.00 -9.16
C GLN A 97 5.24 12.51 -9.30
N VAL A 98 5.47 13.29 -8.24
CA VAL A 98 5.41 14.76 -8.30
C VAL A 98 6.50 15.30 -9.23
N ALA A 99 7.75 14.84 -9.06
CA ALA A 99 8.85 15.26 -9.92
C ALA A 99 8.56 14.96 -11.39
N MET A 100 8.06 13.77 -11.70
CA MET A 100 7.77 13.37 -13.06
C MET A 100 6.55 14.08 -13.64
N ALA A 101 5.54 14.39 -12.82
CA ALA A 101 4.41 15.21 -13.25
C ALA A 101 4.85 16.62 -13.65
N ILE A 102 5.74 17.23 -12.87
CA ILE A 102 6.31 18.54 -13.18
C ILE A 102 7.15 18.48 -14.47
N ILE A 103 8.02 17.46 -14.62
CA ILE A 103 8.82 17.27 -15.83
C ILE A 103 7.91 17.15 -17.06
N ILE A 104 6.89 16.29 -17.00
CA ILE A 104 5.96 16.09 -18.13
C ILE A 104 5.14 17.34 -18.43
N ASN A 105 4.80 18.14 -17.41
CA ASN A 105 4.08 19.39 -17.59
C ASN A 105 4.91 20.46 -18.33
N GLU A 106 6.23 20.46 -18.13
CA GLU A 106 7.16 21.37 -18.83
C GLU A 106 7.60 20.84 -20.22
N LEU A 107 7.27 19.59 -20.58
CA LEU A 107 7.65 19.03 -21.88
C LEU A 107 6.96 19.78 -23.04
N PRO A 108 7.71 20.18 -24.08
CA PRO A 108 7.12 20.75 -25.27
C PRO A 108 6.43 19.66 -26.11
N GLY A 109 5.24 19.98 -26.63
CA GLY A 109 4.56 19.16 -27.63
C GLY A 109 3.61 18.09 -27.06
N LYS A 110 2.32 18.23 -27.37
CA LYS A 110 1.24 17.36 -26.88
C LYS A 110 1.44 15.86 -27.19
N LEU A 111 2.11 15.53 -28.29
CA LEU A 111 2.37 14.14 -28.69
C LEU A 111 3.41 13.47 -27.79
N LEU A 112 4.51 14.17 -27.49
CA LEU A 112 5.57 13.66 -26.62
C LEU A 112 5.02 13.44 -25.20
N THR A 113 4.28 14.40 -24.66
CA THR A 113 3.61 14.28 -23.36
C THR A 113 2.71 13.05 -23.29
N LYS A 114 1.84 12.83 -24.29
CA LYS A 114 0.95 11.65 -24.35
C LYS A 114 1.71 10.33 -24.48
N PHE A 115 2.79 10.32 -25.25
CA PHE A 115 3.63 9.14 -25.41
C PHE A 115 4.32 8.76 -24.09
N CYS A 116 4.96 9.72 -23.42
CA CYS A 116 5.57 9.51 -22.11
C CYS A 116 4.55 9.03 -21.07
N GLN A 117 3.37 9.65 -20.99
CA GLN A 117 2.31 9.22 -20.07
C GLN A 117 1.88 7.76 -20.33
N THR A 118 1.63 7.40 -21.58
CA THR A 118 1.21 6.03 -21.95
C THR A 118 2.25 4.99 -21.55
N LEU A 119 3.53 5.22 -21.89
CA LEU A 119 4.62 4.29 -21.56
C LEU A 119 4.81 4.12 -20.05
N MET A 120 4.71 5.22 -19.30
CA MET A 120 4.87 5.21 -17.85
C MET A 120 3.71 4.58 -17.10
N PHE A 121 2.51 4.66 -17.67
CA PHE A 121 1.29 4.11 -17.06
C PHE A 121 1.13 2.61 -17.33
N LEU A 122 1.75 2.08 -18.39
CA LEU A 122 1.68 0.67 -18.77
C LEU A 122 2.07 -0.32 -17.65
N PRO A 123 3.19 -0.13 -16.89
CA PRO A 123 3.58 -1.01 -15.79
C PRO A 123 2.50 -1.20 -14.73
N TYR A 124 1.65 -0.20 -14.52
CA TYR A 124 0.61 -0.25 -13.49
C TYR A 124 -0.37 -1.40 -13.71
N PHE A 125 -0.64 -1.77 -14.96
CA PHE A 125 -1.57 -2.85 -15.32
C PHE A 125 -0.96 -4.24 -15.29
N VAL A 126 0.37 -4.34 -15.20
CA VAL A 126 1.05 -5.64 -15.14
C VAL A 126 0.81 -6.27 -13.76
N SER A 127 0.41 -7.54 -13.71
CA SER A 127 0.20 -8.25 -12.44
C SER A 127 1.53 -8.53 -11.75
N PHE A 128 1.54 -8.60 -10.41
CA PHE A 128 2.76 -8.91 -9.66
C PHE A 128 3.32 -10.30 -9.95
N VAL A 129 2.50 -11.24 -10.45
CA VAL A 129 2.95 -12.55 -10.96
C VAL A 129 3.89 -12.37 -12.15
N ILE A 130 3.53 -11.54 -13.13
CA ILE A 130 4.37 -11.26 -14.30
C ILE A 130 5.61 -10.44 -13.88
N VAL A 131 5.42 -9.47 -12.97
CA VAL A 131 6.55 -8.71 -12.41
C VAL A 131 7.57 -9.63 -11.75
N ALA A 132 7.13 -10.65 -11.00
CA ALA A 132 8.03 -11.62 -10.40
C ALA A 132 8.86 -12.38 -11.44
N VAL A 133 8.28 -12.72 -12.60
CA VAL A 133 9.02 -13.34 -13.72
C VAL A 133 10.08 -12.38 -14.26
N PHE A 134 9.76 -11.10 -14.43
CA PHE A 134 10.76 -10.10 -14.84
C PHE A 134 11.88 -9.94 -13.82
N VAL A 135 11.53 -9.81 -12.54
CA VAL A 135 12.50 -9.72 -11.44
C VAL A 135 13.39 -10.97 -11.43
N TYR A 136 12.83 -12.16 -11.58
CA TYR A 136 13.60 -13.39 -11.67
C TYR A 136 14.57 -13.38 -12.85
N ASN A 137 14.13 -13.01 -14.05
CA ASN A 137 15.00 -12.92 -15.23
C ASN A 137 16.07 -11.83 -15.15
N ILE A 138 15.85 -10.77 -14.37
CA ILE A 138 16.83 -9.69 -14.18
C ILE A 138 17.91 -10.10 -13.15
N PHE A 139 17.49 -10.69 -12.03
CA PHE A 139 18.32 -10.93 -10.86
C PHE A 139 18.80 -12.39 -10.71
N ASN A 140 18.47 -13.28 -11.64
CA ASN A 140 18.97 -14.65 -11.62
C ASN A 140 20.51 -14.69 -11.61
N TYR A 141 21.08 -15.63 -10.85
CA TYR A 141 22.53 -15.74 -10.69
C TYR A 141 23.26 -16.17 -11.98
N ASP A 142 22.71 -17.16 -12.68
CA ASP A 142 23.37 -17.82 -13.81
C ASP A 142 23.20 -17.03 -15.11
N TYR A 143 21.95 -16.69 -15.44
CA TYR A 143 21.55 -16.07 -16.71
C TYR A 143 20.86 -14.70 -16.56
N GLY A 144 20.86 -14.13 -15.36
CA GLY A 144 20.20 -12.85 -15.12
C GLY A 144 20.84 -11.70 -15.90
N ILE A 145 20.01 -10.79 -16.42
CA ILE A 145 20.48 -9.65 -17.24
C ILE A 145 21.57 -8.85 -16.52
N LEU A 146 21.37 -8.53 -15.23
CA LEU A 146 22.36 -7.76 -14.47
C LEU A 146 23.67 -8.50 -14.29
N ASN A 147 23.62 -9.80 -14.00
CA ASN A 147 24.83 -10.60 -13.83
C ASN A 147 25.58 -10.78 -15.14
N ASN A 148 24.89 -10.88 -16.28
CA ASN A 148 25.52 -10.90 -17.59
C ASN A 148 26.23 -9.58 -17.90
N ILE A 149 25.60 -8.44 -17.62
CA ILE A 149 26.23 -7.12 -17.75
C ILE A 149 27.47 -7.03 -16.86
N ILE A 150 27.39 -7.44 -15.59
CA ILE A 150 28.53 -7.43 -14.66
C ILE A 150 29.69 -8.28 -15.20
N LYS A 151 29.41 -9.49 -15.70
CA LYS A 151 30.41 -10.37 -16.32
C LYS A 151 31.05 -9.75 -17.56
N MET A 152 30.29 -9.05 -18.40
CA MET A 152 30.80 -8.36 -19.59
C MET A 152 31.84 -7.29 -19.24
N PHE A 153 31.68 -6.61 -18.09
CA PHE A 153 32.64 -5.63 -17.58
C PHE A 153 33.72 -6.25 -16.68
N GLY A 154 33.89 -7.58 -16.67
CA GLY A 154 34.92 -8.28 -15.91
C GLY A 154 34.63 -8.45 -14.41
N GLY A 155 33.41 -8.13 -13.95
CA GLY A 155 32.99 -8.29 -12.57
C GLY A 155 32.55 -9.72 -12.21
N LYS A 156 32.41 -9.98 -10.91
CA LYS A 156 31.89 -11.26 -10.38
C LYS A 156 30.36 -11.22 -10.26
N PRO A 157 29.64 -12.30 -10.63
CA PRO A 157 28.19 -12.36 -10.48
C PRO A 157 27.78 -12.28 -9.01
N ILE A 158 26.65 -11.62 -8.75
CA ILE A 158 26.08 -11.44 -7.41
C ILE A 158 24.88 -12.37 -7.27
N ASN A 159 24.84 -13.14 -6.18
CA ASN A 159 23.69 -13.96 -5.84
C ASN A 159 22.68 -13.14 -5.00
N TYR A 160 21.81 -12.41 -5.70
CA TYR A 160 20.78 -11.57 -5.08
C TYR A 160 19.82 -12.37 -4.19
N TYR A 161 19.47 -13.61 -4.57
CA TYR A 161 18.56 -14.47 -3.81
C TYR A 161 19.16 -15.05 -2.53
N ASN A 162 20.48 -14.92 -2.34
CA ASN A 162 21.19 -15.22 -1.09
C ASN A 162 21.66 -13.97 -0.34
N THR A 163 21.27 -12.77 -0.78
CA THR A 163 21.71 -11.49 -0.21
C THR A 163 20.50 -10.66 0.26
N PRO A 164 20.02 -10.85 1.52
CA PRO A 164 18.81 -10.19 2.02
C PRO A 164 18.85 -8.66 1.93
N GLY A 165 20.03 -8.06 2.17
CA GLY A 165 20.22 -6.61 2.13
C GLY A 165 20.01 -5.96 0.76
N ALA A 166 20.04 -6.72 -0.34
CA ALA A 166 19.75 -6.17 -1.67
C ALA A 166 18.24 -5.96 -1.88
N TRP A 167 17.41 -6.79 -1.27
CA TRP A 167 15.97 -6.83 -1.55
C TRP A 167 15.20 -5.62 -1.06
N LYS A 168 15.69 -4.89 -0.04
CA LYS A 168 15.12 -3.59 0.32
C LYS A 168 15.15 -2.59 -0.85
N TYR A 169 16.24 -2.55 -1.60
CA TYR A 169 16.37 -1.64 -2.75
C TYR A 169 15.60 -2.15 -3.96
N ILE A 170 15.64 -3.46 -4.22
CA ILE A 170 14.95 -4.08 -5.35
C ILE A 170 13.43 -3.89 -5.20
N LEU A 171 12.87 -4.17 -4.02
CA LEU A 171 11.44 -4.02 -3.79
C LEU A 171 10.99 -2.56 -3.87
N ASN A 172 11.74 -1.61 -3.31
CA ASN A 172 11.44 -0.18 -3.50
C ASN A 172 11.48 0.23 -4.97
N GLY A 173 12.49 -0.23 -5.72
CA GLY A 173 12.60 0.06 -7.16
C GLY A 173 11.46 -0.52 -7.98
N VAL A 174 11.05 -1.77 -7.71
CA VAL A 174 9.93 -2.43 -8.39
C VAL A 174 8.61 -1.73 -8.09
N ASN A 175 8.35 -1.40 -6.82
CA ASN A 175 7.12 -0.69 -6.45
C ASN A 175 7.08 0.71 -7.08
N MET A 176 8.20 1.43 -7.05
CA MET A 176 8.34 2.74 -7.69
C MET A 176 8.06 2.65 -9.18
N TRP A 177 8.74 1.75 -9.91
CA TRP A 177 8.54 1.54 -11.35
C TRP A 177 7.08 1.25 -11.70
N LYS A 178 6.43 0.36 -10.95
CA LYS A 178 5.04 -0.04 -11.21
C LYS A 178 4.04 1.07 -10.92
N SER A 179 4.29 1.87 -9.88
CA SER A 179 3.35 2.89 -9.39
C SER A 179 3.59 4.28 -9.97
N LEU A 180 4.72 4.50 -10.64
CA LEU A 180 5.16 5.82 -11.09
C LEU A 180 4.14 6.48 -12.03
N GLY A 181 3.68 5.78 -13.06
CA GLY A 181 2.75 6.34 -14.03
C GLY A 181 1.42 6.75 -13.40
N TYR A 182 0.87 5.93 -12.51
CA TYR A 182 -0.46 6.17 -11.94
C TYR A 182 -0.52 7.46 -11.13
N GLY A 183 0.39 7.64 -10.16
CA GLY A 183 0.38 8.89 -9.38
C GLY A 183 0.85 10.11 -10.19
N THR A 184 1.72 9.93 -11.18
CA THR A 184 2.11 11.02 -12.09
C THR A 184 0.89 11.61 -12.80
N VAL A 185 -0.04 10.77 -13.27
CA VAL A 185 -1.29 11.22 -13.91
C VAL A 185 -2.18 12.00 -12.94
N MET A 186 -2.26 11.58 -11.67
CA MET A 186 -3.04 12.28 -10.65
C MET A 186 -2.49 13.69 -10.38
N TYR A 187 -1.17 13.84 -10.26
CA TYR A 187 -0.54 15.15 -10.08
C TYR A 187 -0.60 16.01 -11.35
N LEU A 188 -0.50 15.42 -12.54
CA LEU A 188 -0.72 16.12 -13.81
C LEU A 188 -2.12 16.70 -13.90
N ALA A 189 -3.16 15.96 -13.49
CA ALA A 189 -4.53 16.46 -13.47
C ALA A 189 -4.67 17.70 -12.58
N ALA A 190 -4.02 17.71 -11.41
CA ALA A 190 -3.99 18.90 -10.54
C ALA A 190 -3.24 20.07 -11.18
N LEU A 191 -2.12 19.80 -11.88
CA LEU A 191 -1.37 20.83 -12.60
C LEU A 191 -2.17 21.47 -13.73
N THR A 192 -2.99 20.69 -14.43
CA THR A 192 -3.84 21.22 -15.50
C THR A 192 -4.96 22.15 -15.03
N ALA A 193 -5.28 22.14 -13.73
CA ALA A 193 -6.25 23.06 -13.15
C ALA A 193 -5.66 24.45 -12.85
N VAL A 194 -4.33 24.60 -12.87
CA VAL A 194 -3.66 25.87 -12.62
C VAL A 194 -3.70 26.74 -13.89
N ASP A 195 -4.13 27.99 -13.74
CA ASP A 195 -4.21 28.94 -14.85
C ASP A 195 -2.82 29.22 -15.45
N ARG A 196 -2.71 29.12 -16.78
CA ARG A 196 -1.47 29.37 -17.52
C ARG A 196 -1.01 30.82 -17.46
N SER A 197 -1.93 31.77 -17.28
CA SER A 197 -1.62 33.20 -17.18
C SER A 197 -0.66 33.51 -16.03
N ILE A 198 -0.72 32.75 -14.93
CA ILE A 198 0.19 32.88 -13.78
C ILE A 198 1.64 32.54 -14.20
N TYR A 199 1.81 31.49 -15.02
CA TYR A 199 3.12 31.07 -15.52
C TYR A 199 3.70 32.03 -16.56
N GLU A 200 2.83 32.60 -17.39
CA GLU A 200 3.21 33.61 -18.40
C GLU A 200 3.61 34.93 -17.74
N ALA A 201 2.84 35.41 -16.77
CA ALA A 201 3.18 36.59 -15.98
C ALA A 201 4.55 36.43 -15.28
N ALA A 202 4.78 35.28 -14.63
CA ALA A 202 6.06 35.00 -14.00
C ALA A 202 7.23 34.95 -15.00
N ALA A 203 6.99 34.48 -16.23
CA ALA A 203 8.01 34.47 -17.28
C ALA A 203 8.35 35.91 -17.76
N ILE A 204 7.35 36.81 -17.83
CA ILE A 204 7.54 38.22 -18.15
C ILE A 204 8.37 38.92 -17.05
N ASP A 205 8.14 38.57 -15.79
CA ASP A 205 8.92 39.05 -14.63
C ASP A 205 10.34 38.45 -14.53
N GLY A 206 10.74 37.61 -15.50
CA GLY A 206 12.07 37.01 -15.57
C GLY A 206 12.27 35.81 -14.65
N ALA A 207 11.19 35.19 -14.14
CA ALA A 207 11.29 34.00 -13.30
C ALA A 207 11.77 32.80 -14.11
N ASN A 208 12.85 32.16 -13.66
CA ASN A 208 13.36 30.94 -14.26
C ASN A 208 12.47 29.72 -13.93
N ILE A 209 12.69 28.60 -14.62
CA ILE A 209 11.88 27.37 -14.48
C ILE A 209 11.85 26.88 -13.02
N PHE A 210 12.99 26.87 -12.32
CA PHE A 210 13.06 26.42 -10.93
C PHE A 210 12.31 27.34 -9.97
N GLN A 211 12.32 28.65 -10.21
CA GLN A 211 11.54 29.62 -9.46
C GLN A 211 10.04 29.39 -9.67
N ARG A 212 9.59 29.18 -10.91
CA ARG A 212 8.18 28.84 -11.18
C ARG A 212 7.77 27.54 -10.50
N ILE A 213 8.62 26.50 -10.55
CA ILE A 213 8.35 25.23 -9.87
C ILE A 213 8.20 25.43 -8.35
N ARG A 214 9.12 26.17 -7.74
CA ARG A 214 9.16 26.37 -6.29
C ARG A 214 8.04 27.28 -5.77
N TYR A 215 7.74 28.36 -6.46
CA TYR A 215 6.85 29.41 -5.96
C TYR A 215 5.43 29.36 -6.54
N ILE A 216 5.21 28.66 -7.65
CA ILE A 216 3.89 28.57 -8.30
C ILE A 216 3.44 27.11 -8.31
N THR A 217 4.20 26.23 -8.94
CA THR A 217 3.77 24.84 -9.22
C THR A 217 3.58 24.03 -7.94
N LEU A 218 4.61 23.91 -7.09
CA LEU A 218 4.55 23.12 -5.86
C LEU A 218 3.48 23.65 -4.87
N PRO A 219 3.37 24.97 -4.62
CA PRO A 219 2.29 25.49 -3.78
C PRO A 219 0.90 25.20 -4.34
N SER A 220 0.71 25.28 -5.67
CA SER A 220 -0.61 25.07 -6.30
C SER A 220 -1.10 23.63 -6.19
N ILE A 221 -0.21 22.64 -6.24
CA ILE A 221 -0.58 21.21 -6.12
C ILE A 221 -0.42 20.64 -4.71
N ARG A 222 0.03 21.45 -3.74
CA ARG A 222 0.19 21.04 -2.34
C ARG A 222 -1.08 20.41 -1.76
N PRO A 223 -2.31 20.94 -1.98
CA PRO A 223 -3.53 20.31 -1.47
C PRO A 223 -3.70 18.87 -1.98
N THR A 224 -3.44 18.65 -3.26
CA THR A 224 -3.51 17.31 -3.88
C THR A 224 -2.46 16.37 -3.29
N ILE A 225 -1.22 16.84 -3.10
CA ILE A 225 -0.16 16.05 -2.45
C ILE A 225 -0.58 15.63 -1.04
N VAL A 226 -1.11 16.56 -0.25
CA VAL A 226 -1.59 16.27 1.11
C VAL A 226 -2.70 15.21 1.06
N ILE A 227 -3.74 15.42 0.26
CA ILE A 227 -4.88 14.50 0.16
C ILE A 227 -4.43 13.08 -0.25
N LEU A 228 -3.56 12.95 -1.25
CA LEU A 228 -3.08 11.65 -1.71
C LEU A 228 -2.18 10.96 -0.68
N ILE A 229 -1.35 11.72 0.05
CA ILE A 229 -0.57 11.19 1.17
C ILE A 229 -1.51 10.66 2.26
N LEU A 230 -2.57 11.41 2.61
CA LEU A 230 -3.51 11.00 3.65
C LEU A 230 -4.27 9.73 3.30
N PHE A 231 -4.75 9.63 2.05
CA PHE A 231 -5.37 8.39 1.57
C PHE A 231 -4.39 7.21 1.63
N SER A 232 -3.12 7.44 1.31
CA SER A 232 -2.10 6.39 1.35
C SER A 232 -1.73 5.97 2.77
N ILE A 233 -1.64 6.91 3.71
CA ILE A 233 -1.35 6.61 5.12
C ILE A 233 -2.48 5.79 5.76
N GLY A 234 -3.72 5.99 5.31
CA GLY A 234 -4.88 5.17 5.70
C GLY A 234 -4.64 3.66 5.57
N GLY A 235 -3.80 3.26 4.62
CA GLY A 235 -3.42 1.87 4.36
C GLY A 235 -2.00 1.49 4.76
N ILE A 236 -1.27 2.30 5.54
CA ILE A 236 0.19 2.12 5.75
C ILE A 236 0.57 0.80 6.43
N VAL A 237 -0.36 0.20 7.17
CA VAL A 237 -0.18 -1.09 7.85
C VAL A 237 -0.63 -2.26 6.98
N LYS A 238 -1.38 -1.99 5.91
CA LYS A 238 -1.69 -2.99 4.88
C LYS A 238 -0.47 -3.10 3.98
N GLY A 239 0.28 -4.19 4.12
CA GLY A 239 1.42 -4.45 3.26
C GLY A 239 0.99 -4.79 1.83
N GLN A 240 1.93 -4.69 0.90
CA GLN A 240 1.73 -5.12 -0.48
C GLN A 240 1.86 -6.65 -0.61
N PHE A 241 0.95 -7.41 -0.01
CA PHE A 241 0.96 -8.88 -0.01
C PHE A 241 1.31 -9.46 -1.38
N ASP A 242 0.57 -9.06 -2.43
CA ASP A 242 0.75 -9.58 -3.79
C ASP A 242 2.18 -9.39 -4.30
N MET A 243 2.80 -8.25 -4.00
CA MET A 243 4.16 -7.97 -4.41
C MET A 243 5.17 -8.87 -3.69
N PHE A 244 5.15 -8.84 -2.37
CA PHE A 244 6.12 -9.58 -1.55
C PHE A 244 5.98 -11.08 -1.77
N TYR A 245 4.75 -11.59 -1.80
CA TYR A 245 4.49 -13.02 -2.01
C TYR A 245 4.94 -13.49 -3.38
N ASN A 246 4.62 -12.77 -4.46
CA ASN A 246 4.98 -13.23 -5.81
C ASN A 246 6.49 -13.12 -6.07
N ILE A 247 7.15 -12.07 -5.57
CA ILE A 247 8.57 -11.81 -5.86
C ILE A 247 9.50 -12.67 -4.98
N ILE A 248 9.21 -12.75 -3.68
CA ILE A 248 10.07 -13.47 -2.72
C ILE A 248 9.66 -14.93 -2.60
N GLY A 249 8.37 -15.23 -2.74
CA GLY A 249 7.83 -16.57 -2.67
C GLY A 249 8.15 -17.26 -1.35
N LYS A 250 8.77 -18.43 -1.44
CA LYS A 250 9.10 -19.29 -0.29
C LYS A 250 10.57 -19.19 0.15
N ASN A 251 11.32 -18.19 -0.32
CA ASN A 251 12.74 -18.08 0.01
C ASN A 251 12.96 -17.59 1.46
N GLY A 252 13.15 -18.56 2.37
CA GLY A 252 13.32 -18.32 3.80
C GLY A 252 14.57 -17.50 4.17
N LEU A 253 15.62 -17.52 3.33
CA LEU A 253 16.83 -16.72 3.58
C LEU A 253 16.54 -15.22 3.53
N LEU A 254 15.55 -14.81 2.75
CA LEU A 254 15.20 -13.41 2.53
C LEU A 254 14.19 -12.89 3.56
N TYR A 255 13.52 -13.76 4.33
CA TYR A 255 12.41 -13.36 5.20
C TYR A 255 12.80 -12.34 6.26
N ASN A 256 14.01 -12.40 6.81
CA ASN A 256 14.46 -11.39 7.77
C ASN A 256 14.33 -9.96 7.20
N ALA A 257 14.70 -9.77 5.93
CA ALA A 257 14.66 -8.46 5.29
C ALA A 257 13.32 -8.14 4.58
N THR A 258 12.51 -9.14 4.25
CA THR A 258 11.39 -8.98 3.29
C THR A 258 10.04 -9.44 3.81
N ASP A 259 9.98 -10.19 4.91
CA ASP A 259 8.72 -10.70 5.42
C ASP A 259 7.93 -9.58 6.09
N ILE A 260 6.66 -9.44 5.69
CA ILE A 260 5.69 -8.48 6.19
C ILE A 260 4.56 -9.22 6.92
N ILE A 261 3.67 -8.48 7.61
CA ILE A 261 2.62 -9.11 8.40
C ILE A 261 1.70 -9.96 7.50
N ASP A 262 1.31 -9.46 6.33
CA ASP A 262 0.41 -10.19 5.43
C ASP A 262 1.01 -11.51 4.92
N THR A 263 2.30 -11.52 4.56
CA THR A 263 2.99 -12.75 4.11
C THR A 263 3.17 -13.73 5.25
N TYR A 264 3.43 -13.24 6.46
CA TYR A 264 3.48 -14.07 7.67
C TYR A 264 2.12 -14.71 8.00
N VAL A 265 1.04 -13.92 7.95
CA VAL A 265 -0.33 -14.41 8.16
C VAL A 265 -0.64 -15.50 7.13
N TYR A 266 -0.46 -15.20 5.84
CA TYR A 266 -0.71 -16.16 4.77
C TYR A 266 0.09 -17.45 4.96
N ARG A 267 1.40 -17.35 5.26
CA ARG A 267 2.27 -18.51 5.46
C ARG A 267 1.84 -19.35 6.67
N THR A 268 1.41 -18.71 7.75
CA THR A 268 0.97 -19.42 8.96
C THR A 268 -0.33 -20.19 8.70
N LEU A 269 -1.23 -19.64 7.88
CA LEU A 269 -2.49 -20.28 7.50
C LEU A 269 -2.30 -21.41 6.47
N THR A 270 -1.42 -21.22 5.47
CA THR A 270 -1.33 -22.12 4.30
C THR A 270 -0.21 -23.14 4.37
N VAL A 271 0.88 -22.85 5.11
CA VAL A 271 2.03 -23.74 5.23
C VAL A 271 2.01 -24.45 6.57
N ASN A 272 1.78 -23.71 7.65
CA ASN A 272 1.79 -24.27 9.01
C ASN A 272 0.42 -24.77 9.47
N PHE A 273 -0.65 -24.47 8.71
CA PHE A 273 -2.04 -24.77 9.04
C PHE A 273 -2.46 -24.30 10.45
N ASN A 274 -1.83 -23.23 10.95
CA ASN A 274 -2.12 -22.69 12.28
C ASN A 274 -3.04 -21.47 12.17
N LEU A 275 -4.35 -21.74 12.20
CA LEU A 275 -5.36 -20.69 12.07
C LEU A 275 -5.32 -19.69 13.25
N GLY A 276 -5.09 -20.16 14.47
CA GLY A 276 -5.08 -19.29 15.66
C GLY A 276 -3.99 -18.24 15.64
N ILE A 277 -2.74 -18.63 15.34
CA ILE A 277 -1.61 -17.69 15.24
C ILE A 277 -1.77 -16.75 14.03
N GLY A 278 -2.21 -17.28 12.88
CA GLY A 278 -2.43 -16.47 11.67
C GLY A 278 -3.51 -15.39 11.90
N THR A 279 -4.65 -15.75 12.50
CA THR A 279 -5.70 -14.78 12.84
C THR A 279 -5.23 -13.79 13.91
N ALA A 280 -4.44 -14.22 14.90
CA ALA A 280 -3.89 -13.31 15.90
C ALA A 280 -2.96 -12.24 15.28
N ALA A 281 -2.11 -12.63 14.32
CA ALA A 281 -1.26 -11.69 13.59
C ALA A 281 -2.08 -10.72 12.72
N GLY A 282 -3.12 -11.20 12.04
CA GLY A 282 -4.04 -10.34 11.26
C GLY A 282 -4.85 -9.38 12.13
N LEU A 283 -5.31 -9.83 13.30
CA LEU A 283 -6.00 -8.96 14.27
C LEU A 283 -5.05 -7.90 14.83
N TYR A 284 -3.81 -8.28 15.15
CA TYR A 284 -2.76 -7.34 15.54
C TYR A 284 -2.55 -6.25 14.47
N GLN A 285 -2.42 -6.64 13.20
CA GLN A 285 -2.28 -5.72 12.07
C GLN A 285 -3.45 -4.73 11.98
N SER A 286 -4.68 -5.24 12.15
CA SER A 286 -5.90 -4.44 12.08
C SER A 286 -5.97 -3.40 13.21
N VAL A 287 -5.61 -3.80 14.44
CA VAL A 287 -5.56 -2.91 15.60
C VAL A 287 -4.47 -1.84 15.43
N LEU A 288 -3.28 -2.25 14.99
CA LEU A 288 -2.18 -1.32 14.70
C LEU A 288 -2.56 -0.32 13.62
N GLY A 289 -3.20 -0.78 12.55
CA GLY A 289 -3.75 0.05 11.47
C GLY A 289 -4.73 1.08 12.00
N LEU A 290 -5.72 0.65 12.80
CA LEU A 290 -6.70 1.55 13.40
C LEU A 290 -6.03 2.65 14.25
N ILE A 291 -5.08 2.28 15.11
CA ILE A 291 -4.35 3.25 15.95
C ILE A 291 -3.61 4.26 15.08
N LEU A 292 -2.90 3.82 14.05
CA LEU A 292 -2.14 4.71 13.16
C LEU A 292 -3.05 5.65 12.39
N VAL A 293 -4.18 5.16 11.86
CA VAL A 293 -5.17 6.00 11.17
C VAL A 293 -5.75 7.06 12.10
N LEU A 294 -6.08 6.71 13.34
CA LEU A 294 -6.59 7.67 14.33
C LEU A 294 -5.55 8.74 14.68
N ILE A 295 -4.28 8.36 14.84
CA ILE A 295 -3.18 9.30 15.10
C ILE A 295 -3.02 10.26 13.94
N VAL A 296 -2.96 9.74 12.71
CA VAL A 296 -2.76 10.54 11.50
C VAL A 296 -3.94 11.48 11.28
N ASN A 297 -5.18 10.99 11.40
CA ASN A 297 -6.36 11.84 11.29
C ASN A 297 -6.35 12.97 12.33
N LYS A 298 -5.94 12.68 13.57
CA LYS A 298 -5.80 13.70 14.62
C LYS A 298 -4.75 14.75 14.26
N ILE A 299 -3.61 14.35 13.69
CA ILE A 299 -2.56 15.27 13.23
C ILE A 299 -3.09 16.16 12.10
N VAL A 300 -3.76 15.58 11.10
CA VAL A 300 -4.35 16.34 9.98
C VAL A 300 -5.33 17.38 10.47
N LYS A 301 -6.24 17.00 11.36
CA LYS A 301 -7.25 17.88 11.92
C LYS A 301 -6.65 19.11 12.62
N ILE A 302 -5.43 18.99 13.15
CA ILE A 302 -4.72 20.10 13.80
C ILE A 302 -4.07 21.01 12.74
N ILE A 303 -3.51 20.44 11.68
CA ILE A 303 -2.75 21.22 10.68
C ILE A 303 -3.69 21.86 9.66
N GLU A 304 -4.58 21.07 9.05
CA GLU A 304 -5.54 21.52 8.03
C GLU A 304 -6.91 20.85 8.27
N PRO A 305 -7.81 21.52 9.02
CA PRO A 305 -9.10 20.95 9.45
C PRO A 305 -9.99 20.52 8.30
N ASP A 306 -9.91 21.20 7.15
CA ASP A 306 -10.72 20.95 5.96
C ASP A 306 -10.39 19.61 5.27
N TYR A 307 -9.25 19.00 5.60
CA TYR A 307 -8.79 17.73 5.02
C TYR A 307 -8.85 16.55 5.99
N ALA A 308 -9.46 16.71 7.17
CA ALA A 308 -9.67 15.59 8.10
C ALA A 308 -10.63 14.54 7.50
N LEU A 309 -10.33 13.25 7.68
CA LEU A 309 -11.18 12.16 7.19
C LEU A 309 -12.50 12.07 7.98
N PHE A 310 -12.44 12.38 9.29
CA PHE A 310 -13.56 12.42 10.23
C PHE A 310 -13.28 13.39 11.40
#